data_AF-A0A1P8UPP6-F1
#
_entry.id   AF-A0A1P8UPP6-F1
#
_cell.length_a   1.000
_cell.length_b   1.000
_cell.length_c   1.000
_cell.angle_alpha   90.00
_cell.angle_beta   90.00
_cell.angle_gamma   90.00
#
_symmetry.space_group_name_H-M   'P 1'
#
loop_
_entity.id
_entity.type
_entity.pdbx_description
1 polymer ?
#
loop_
_entity_poly.entity_id
_entity_poly.type
_entity_poly.pdbx_seq_one_letter_code
_entity_poly.pdbx_strand_id
1 'polypeptide(L)'
;MALAMLLGTGAASAEPAPAPDAVLRALLDDGAAATEFTPDFLQQVPRPALEQVLGGLREQLGPVTGIETSGDGYTVLTETHRVPARIGLDAGGRVALLWFGTPEPRVADLAAAEALLSELGQDVAWLALREGETLAAHRAGEALAVGSAFKLGVLSVLADQIAAGRRDWADVLRIGAHHRSLPSGRMQDFPEDAPVTLHTAALAMIAESDNTATDLLLDTLGRDAVAARLGLAPGDLLSTREFFGLKADADLRREWLAAEVSDRPALAARAARTLPPVAAVTGPHVDGLEWTLPLERLCALGAPLAELPLMQVNPGPVPPGAPWTRIAYKGGSETGVLNFTALLRDADGRDYCAALTVNDPGMVALDTAISAFGAFLRSLTATP
;
A
#
# COMPACT_ATOMS: atom_id res chain seq x y z
N MET A 1 -31.68 -54.71 -49.26
CA MET A 1 -31.71 -53.39 -48.59
C MET A 1 -31.57 -53.65 -47.09
N ALA A 2 -30.34 -53.68 -46.55
CA ALA A 2 -29.50 -52.53 -46.18
C ALA A 2 -30.10 -51.75 -44.99
N LEU A 3 -29.48 -51.85 -43.81
CA LEU A 3 -28.60 -50.79 -43.29
C LEU A 3 -27.94 -51.28 -41.98
N ALA A 4 -26.62 -51.51 -42.01
CA ALA A 4 -25.81 -51.63 -40.80
C ALA A 4 -25.43 -50.22 -40.35
N MET A 5 -25.86 -49.80 -39.17
CA MET A 5 -25.34 -48.61 -38.51
C MET A 5 -24.06 -48.98 -37.76
N LEU A 6 -22.92 -48.51 -38.27
CA LEU A 6 -21.71 -48.41 -37.46
C LEU A 6 -21.90 -47.27 -36.46
N LEU A 7 -21.94 -47.61 -35.17
CA LEU A 7 -21.70 -46.66 -34.08
C LEU A 7 -20.19 -46.39 -34.06
N GLY A 8 -19.78 -45.27 -34.65
CA GLY A 8 -18.43 -44.76 -34.48
C GLY A 8 -18.23 -44.35 -33.02
N THR A 9 -17.48 -45.14 -32.27
CA THR A 9 -16.88 -44.74 -30.99
C THR A 9 -15.71 -43.82 -31.28
N GLY A 10 -16.02 -42.58 -31.64
CA GLY A 10 -15.07 -41.47 -31.65
C GLY A 10 -15.12 -40.77 -30.31
N ALA A 11 -14.62 -41.41 -29.24
CA ALA A 11 -14.18 -40.64 -28.09
C ALA A 11 -12.94 -39.88 -28.55
N ALA A 12 -13.13 -38.66 -29.04
CA ALA A 12 -12.03 -37.72 -29.12
C ALA A 12 -11.57 -37.51 -27.68
N SER A 13 -10.44 -38.11 -27.35
CA SER A 13 -9.69 -37.79 -26.14
C SER A 13 -9.35 -36.31 -26.26
N ALA A 14 -10.17 -35.43 -25.68
CA ALA A 14 -9.75 -34.05 -25.48
C ALA A 14 -8.46 -34.14 -24.66
N GLU A 15 -7.36 -33.61 -25.19
CA GLU A 15 -6.14 -33.49 -24.39
C GLU A 15 -6.52 -32.79 -23.08
N PRO A 16 -6.06 -33.31 -21.93
CA PRO A 16 -6.31 -32.63 -20.67
C PRO A 16 -5.77 -31.21 -20.79
N ALA A 17 -6.60 -30.23 -20.39
CA ALA A 17 -6.19 -28.83 -20.40
C ALA A 17 -4.83 -28.69 -19.69
N PRO A 18 -3.91 -27.87 -20.21
CA PRO A 18 -2.58 -27.75 -19.64
C PRO A 18 -2.68 -27.26 -18.20
N ALA A 19 -1.82 -27.80 -17.33
CA ALA A 19 -1.76 -27.35 -15.94
C ALA A 19 -1.32 -25.88 -15.91
N PRO A 20 -1.99 -24.99 -15.13
CA PRO A 20 -1.70 -23.56 -15.21
C PRO A 20 -0.26 -23.17 -14.83
N ASP A 21 0.37 -23.90 -13.91
CA ASP A 21 1.77 -23.73 -13.55
C ASP A 21 2.72 -24.11 -14.71
N ALA A 22 2.38 -25.13 -15.50
CA ALA A 22 3.14 -25.47 -16.70
C ALA A 22 3.03 -24.37 -17.78
N VAL A 23 1.84 -23.78 -17.96
CA VAL A 23 1.65 -22.63 -18.86
C VAL A 23 2.44 -21.41 -18.37
N LEU A 24 2.39 -21.13 -17.07
CA LEU A 24 3.13 -20.02 -16.46
C LEU A 24 4.65 -20.17 -16.66
N ARG A 25 5.17 -21.39 -16.49
CA ARG A 25 6.57 -21.72 -16.78
C ARG A 25 6.91 -21.48 -18.25
N ALA A 26 6.12 -22.02 -19.17
CA ALA A 26 6.36 -21.86 -20.61
C ALA A 26 6.37 -20.38 -21.03
N LEU A 27 5.49 -19.55 -20.48
CA LEU A 27 5.48 -18.11 -20.74
C LEU A 27 6.78 -17.41 -20.30
N LEU A 28 7.35 -17.84 -19.17
CA LEU A 28 8.58 -17.28 -18.62
C LEU A 28 9.85 -17.89 -19.20
N ASP A 29 9.81 -19.08 -19.79
CA ASP A 29 10.98 -19.69 -20.41
C ASP A 29 11.03 -19.35 -21.92
N ASP A 30 9.90 -19.51 -22.62
CA ASP A 30 9.83 -19.51 -24.08
C ASP A 30 9.09 -18.29 -24.67
N GLY A 31 8.45 -17.47 -23.83
CA GLY A 31 7.61 -16.35 -24.25
C GLY A 31 6.18 -16.77 -24.60
N ALA A 32 5.42 -15.84 -25.20
CA ALA A 32 3.99 -16.03 -25.44
C ALA A 32 3.68 -16.80 -26.75
N ALA A 33 4.63 -16.96 -27.66
CA ALA A 33 4.42 -17.45 -29.03
C ALA A 33 3.60 -18.75 -29.15
N ALA A 34 3.90 -19.75 -28.33
CA ALA A 34 3.21 -21.05 -28.33
C ALA A 34 1.97 -21.09 -27.42
N THR A 35 1.67 -20.01 -26.70
CA THR A 35 0.54 -19.94 -25.77
C THR A 35 -0.68 -19.31 -26.43
N GLU A 36 -1.84 -19.96 -26.25
CA GLU A 36 -3.14 -19.45 -26.64
C GLU A 36 -3.73 -18.55 -25.56
N PHE A 37 -4.30 -17.42 -25.99
CA PHE A 37 -4.96 -16.44 -25.12
C PHE A 37 -6.38 -16.23 -25.58
N THR A 38 -7.26 -15.89 -24.65
CA THR A 38 -8.62 -15.47 -25.02
C THR A 38 -8.59 -14.16 -25.81
N PRO A 39 -9.57 -13.92 -26.71
CA PRO A 39 -9.68 -12.65 -27.43
C PRO A 39 -9.76 -11.43 -26.50
N ASP A 40 -10.52 -11.53 -25.42
CA ASP A 40 -10.72 -10.45 -24.45
C ASP A 40 -9.41 -10.09 -23.72
N PHE A 41 -8.56 -11.08 -23.43
CA PHE A 41 -7.23 -10.84 -22.88
C PHE A 41 -6.37 -10.05 -23.87
N LEU A 42 -6.29 -10.49 -25.14
CA LEU A 42 -5.45 -9.86 -26.15
C LEU A 42 -5.92 -8.47 -26.57
N GLN A 43 -7.20 -8.15 -26.36
CA GLN A 43 -7.71 -6.79 -26.55
C GLN A 43 -7.15 -5.81 -25.51
N GLN A 44 -6.90 -6.28 -24.29
CA GLN A 44 -6.34 -5.47 -23.20
C GLN A 44 -4.81 -5.47 -23.23
N VAL A 45 -4.20 -6.62 -23.50
CA VAL A 45 -2.74 -6.80 -23.56
C VAL A 45 -2.36 -7.42 -24.91
N PRO A 46 -2.05 -6.59 -25.93
CA PRO A 46 -1.63 -7.09 -27.23
C PRO A 46 -0.36 -7.94 -27.13
N ARG A 47 -0.28 -9.00 -27.94
CA ARG A 47 0.85 -9.96 -27.91
C ARG A 47 2.24 -9.31 -27.95
N PRO A 48 2.53 -8.29 -28.78
CA PRO A 48 3.85 -7.64 -28.77
C PRO A 48 4.19 -6.98 -27.42
N ALA A 49 3.21 -6.37 -26.76
CA ALA A 49 3.39 -5.78 -25.44
C ALA A 49 3.61 -6.86 -24.37
N LEU A 50 2.88 -7.97 -24.46
CA LEU A 50 3.09 -9.13 -23.58
C LEU A 50 4.51 -9.70 -23.73
N GLU A 51 5.00 -9.91 -24.96
CA GLU A 51 6.35 -10.40 -25.20
C GLU A 51 7.42 -9.45 -24.66
N GLN A 52 7.19 -8.14 -24.73
CA GLN A 52 8.09 -7.14 -24.13
C GLN A 52 8.14 -7.28 -22.60
N VAL A 53 6.99 -7.45 -21.95
CA VAL A 53 6.91 -7.66 -20.49
C VAL A 53 7.59 -8.96 -20.07
N LEU A 54 7.29 -10.07 -20.76
CA LEU A 54 7.92 -11.37 -20.49
C LEU A 54 9.42 -11.33 -20.77
N GLY A 55 9.87 -10.59 -21.80
CA GLY A 55 11.28 -10.32 -22.05
C GLY A 55 11.97 -9.62 -20.89
N GLY A 56 11.41 -8.50 -20.42
CA GLY A 56 11.95 -7.77 -19.28
C GLY A 56 12.00 -8.60 -17.99
N LEU A 57 10.97 -9.39 -17.71
CA LEU A 57 10.96 -10.30 -16.57
C LEU A 57 12.07 -11.35 -16.69
N ARG A 58 12.26 -11.97 -17.86
CA ARG A 58 13.34 -12.96 -18.05
C ARG A 58 14.73 -12.35 -17.86
N GLU A 59 14.95 -11.17 -18.41
CA GLU A 59 16.21 -10.44 -18.27
C GLU A 59 16.51 -10.08 -16.81
N GLN A 60 15.48 -9.69 -16.04
CA GLN A 60 15.62 -9.33 -14.63
C GLN A 60 15.79 -10.56 -13.72
N LEU A 61 14.99 -11.60 -13.92
CA LEU A 61 14.82 -12.68 -12.96
C LEU A 61 15.79 -13.84 -13.18
N GLY A 62 16.25 -14.03 -14.42
CA GLY A 62 16.94 -15.24 -14.85
C GLY A 62 16.02 -16.47 -14.94
N PRO A 63 16.60 -17.69 -15.07
CA PRO A 63 15.82 -18.91 -15.28
C PRO A 63 14.89 -19.25 -14.12
N VAL A 64 13.69 -19.74 -14.45
CA VAL A 64 12.73 -20.21 -13.44
C VAL A 64 13.20 -21.55 -12.86
N THR A 65 13.51 -21.56 -11.56
CA THR A 65 13.94 -22.77 -10.84
C THR A 65 12.77 -23.54 -10.24
N GLY A 66 11.64 -22.87 -9.98
CA GLY A 66 10.46 -23.50 -9.39
C GLY A 66 9.20 -22.65 -9.53
N ILE A 67 8.03 -23.27 -9.39
CA ILE A 67 6.74 -22.59 -9.26
C ILE A 67 6.00 -23.29 -8.13
N GLU A 68 5.63 -22.53 -7.11
CA GLU A 68 4.93 -23.01 -5.92
C GLU A 68 3.50 -22.49 -5.91
N THR A 69 2.54 -23.29 -5.45
CA THR A 69 1.17 -22.80 -5.21
C THR A 69 1.15 -21.95 -3.95
N SER A 70 0.47 -20.80 -4.00
CA SER A 70 0.41 -19.84 -2.89
C SER A 70 -0.98 -19.21 -2.82
N GLY A 71 -1.80 -19.65 -1.86
CA GLY A 71 -3.19 -19.22 -1.73
C GLY A 71 -4.01 -19.55 -2.98
N ASP A 72 -4.54 -18.51 -3.65
CA ASP A 72 -5.31 -18.61 -4.90
C ASP A 72 -4.45 -18.40 -6.16
N GLY A 73 -3.12 -18.33 -6.02
CA GLY A 73 -2.18 -18.11 -7.11
C GLY A 73 -0.90 -18.93 -6.98
N TYR A 74 0.19 -18.36 -7.51
CA TYR A 74 1.50 -18.99 -7.62
C TYR A 74 2.61 -18.06 -7.14
N THR A 75 3.74 -18.64 -6.76
CA THR A 75 5.00 -17.95 -6.57
C THR A 75 6.02 -18.56 -7.51
N VAL A 76 6.50 -17.77 -8.47
CA VAL A 76 7.59 -18.13 -9.37
C VAL A 76 8.90 -17.92 -8.61
N LEU A 77 9.77 -18.92 -8.66
CA LEU A 77 11.09 -18.89 -8.04
C LEU A 77 12.16 -18.87 -9.11
N THR A 78 13.14 -17.99 -8.92
CA THR A 78 14.42 -18.06 -9.63
C THR A 78 15.55 -18.21 -8.61
N GLU A 79 16.80 -18.25 -9.09
CA GLU A 79 17.95 -18.20 -8.19
C GLU A 79 17.95 -16.92 -7.35
N THR A 80 17.54 -15.80 -7.95
CA THR A 80 17.68 -14.45 -7.38
C THR A 80 16.38 -13.85 -6.89
N HIS A 81 15.21 -14.30 -7.35
CA HIS A 81 13.93 -13.65 -7.06
C HIS A 81 12.80 -14.61 -6.72
N ARG A 82 11.76 -14.06 -6.09
CA ARG A 82 10.42 -14.61 -5.98
C ARG A 82 9.46 -13.65 -6.66
N VAL A 83 8.51 -14.16 -7.43
CA VAL A 83 7.51 -13.33 -8.11
C VAL A 83 6.12 -13.90 -7.85
N PRO A 84 5.25 -13.18 -7.12
CA PRO A 84 3.83 -13.54 -7.04
C PRO A 84 3.22 -13.56 -8.44
N ALA A 85 2.41 -14.56 -8.75
CA ALA A 85 1.78 -14.68 -10.05
C ALA A 85 0.37 -15.24 -9.93
N ARG A 86 -0.51 -14.86 -10.87
CA ARG A 86 -1.83 -15.45 -11.04
C ARG A 86 -2.04 -15.75 -12.51
N ILE A 87 -2.56 -16.94 -12.78
CA ILE A 87 -2.93 -17.38 -14.12
C ILE A 87 -4.28 -18.07 -14.06
N GLY A 88 -5.18 -17.68 -14.96
CA GLY A 88 -6.50 -18.26 -15.11
C GLY A 88 -6.68 -18.75 -16.53
N LEU A 89 -7.06 -20.02 -16.67
CA LEU A 89 -7.34 -20.64 -17.97
C LEU A 89 -8.87 -20.78 -18.15
N ASP A 90 -9.34 -20.63 -19.39
CA ASP A 90 -10.72 -20.95 -19.74
C ASP A 90 -10.93 -22.47 -19.93
N ALA A 91 -12.16 -22.88 -20.24
CA ALA A 91 -12.50 -24.29 -20.46
C ALA A 91 -11.75 -24.93 -21.65
N GLY A 92 -11.19 -24.12 -22.55
CA GLY A 92 -10.36 -24.58 -23.67
C GLY A 92 -8.86 -24.54 -23.37
N GLY A 93 -8.45 -24.22 -22.13
CA GLY A 93 -7.04 -24.13 -21.76
C GLY A 93 -6.35 -22.83 -22.18
N ARG A 94 -7.10 -21.83 -22.65
CA ARG A 94 -6.53 -20.54 -23.11
C ARG A 94 -6.38 -19.59 -21.93
N VAL A 95 -5.31 -18.80 -21.92
CA VAL A 95 -5.07 -17.81 -20.87
C VAL A 95 -6.11 -16.68 -20.95
N ALA A 96 -6.90 -16.57 -19.89
CA ALA A 96 -7.92 -15.53 -19.70
C ALA A 96 -7.48 -14.48 -18.66
N LEU A 97 -6.61 -14.87 -17.73
CA LEU A 97 -6.01 -14.00 -16.72
C LEU A 97 -4.52 -14.30 -16.64
N LEU A 98 -3.70 -13.25 -16.63
CA LEU A 98 -2.28 -13.34 -16.31
C LEU A 98 -1.90 -12.09 -15.53
N TRP A 99 -1.25 -12.28 -14.39
CA TRP A 99 -0.75 -11.20 -13.56
C TRP A 99 0.57 -11.64 -12.92
N PHE A 100 1.54 -10.72 -12.90
CA PHE A 100 2.78 -10.84 -12.15
C PHE A 100 2.83 -9.68 -11.16
N GLY A 101 3.15 -9.99 -9.90
CA GLY A 101 3.47 -9.01 -8.89
C GLY A 101 4.89 -8.49 -9.05
N THR A 102 5.25 -7.53 -8.20
CA THR A 102 6.61 -6.99 -8.12
C THR A 102 7.60 -8.11 -7.77
N PRO A 103 8.66 -8.33 -8.57
CA PRO A 103 9.72 -9.26 -8.21
C PRO A 103 10.41 -8.88 -6.92
N GLU A 104 10.65 -9.86 -6.06
CA GLU A 104 11.31 -9.66 -4.78
C GLU A 104 12.64 -10.43 -4.73
N PRO A 105 13.76 -9.76 -4.44
CA PRO A 105 15.04 -10.39 -4.23
C PRO A 105 14.99 -11.48 -3.16
N ARG A 106 15.64 -12.60 -3.46
CA ARG A 106 15.93 -13.65 -2.49
C ARG A 106 17.18 -13.25 -1.72
N VAL A 107 16.98 -12.87 -0.47
CA VAL A 107 18.04 -12.54 0.48
C VAL A 107 18.39 -13.74 1.34
N ALA A 108 19.65 -13.84 1.76
CA ALA A 108 20.13 -14.93 2.60
C ALA A 108 19.68 -14.79 4.06
N ASP A 109 19.61 -13.55 4.55
CA ASP A 109 19.29 -13.21 5.93
C ASP A 109 18.71 -11.79 6.02
N LEU A 110 18.38 -11.38 7.25
CA LEU A 110 17.85 -10.05 7.58
C LEU A 110 18.82 -8.92 7.21
N ALA A 111 20.13 -9.11 7.41
CA ALA A 111 21.14 -8.09 7.12
C ALA A 111 21.21 -7.78 5.61
N ALA A 112 21.13 -8.81 4.76
CA ALA A 112 21.03 -8.64 3.31
C ALA A 112 19.73 -7.92 2.90
N ALA A 113 18.63 -8.12 3.63
CA ALA A 113 17.38 -7.39 3.40
C ALA A 113 17.48 -5.91 3.80
N GLU A 114 18.10 -5.60 4.95
CA GLU A 114 18.34 -4.23 5.40
C GLU A 114 19.25 -3.46 4.44
N ALA A 115 20.22 -4.14 3.81
CA ALA A 115 21.05 -3.53 2.78
C ALA A 115 20.22 -3.04 1.58
N LEU A 116 19.23 -3.80 1.13
CA LEU A 116 18.31 -3.37 0.06
C LEU A 116 17.51 -2.13 0.44
N LEU A 117 17.05 -2.05 1.70
CA LEU A 117 16.31 -0.88 2.19
C LEU A 117 17.19 0.39 2.19
N SER A 118 18.46 0.25 2.56
CA SER A 118 19.40 1.38 2.65
C SER A 118 19.67 2.09 1.33
N GLU A 119 19.37 1.46 0.19
CA GLU A 119 19.60 2.01 -1.16
C GLU A 119 18.38 2.76 -1.73
N LEU A 120 17.28 2.87 -0.98
CA LEU A 120 15.99 3.34 -1.52
C LEU A 120 15.85 4.87 -1.69
N GLY A 121 16.70 5.68 -1.06
CA GLY A 121 16.65 7.13 -1.16
C GLY A 121 17.67 7.81 -0.25
N GLN A 122 17.62 9.14 -0.20
CA GLN A 122 18.54 9.94 0.63
C GLN A 122 18.37 9.68 2.13
N ASP A 123 17.14 9.73 2.63
CA ASP A 123 16.82 9.56 4.04
C ASP A 123 15.93 8.34 4.22
N VAL A 124 16.51 7.25 4.71
CA VAL A 124 15.82 5.98 4.95
C VAL A 124 15.80 5.67 6.43
N ALA A 125 14.65 5.25 6.94
CA ALA A 125 14.49 4.64 8.26
C ALA A 125 13.68 3.35 8.14
N TRP A 126 14.02 2.33 8.93
CA TRP A 126 13.19 1.13 9.07
C TRP A 126 13.16 0.63 10.51
N LEU A 127 12.09 -0.09 10.84
CA LEU A 127 11.87 -0.71 12.14
C LEU A 127 11.14 -2.03 11.95
N ALA A 128 11.61 -3.08 12.62
CA ALA A 128 10.86 -4.31 12.82
C ALA A 128 10.84 -4.66 14.31
N LEU A 129 9.63 -4.90 14.83
CA LEU A 129 9.36 -5.39 16.17
C LEU A 129 8.69 -6.76 16.08
N ARG A 130 8.96 -7.64 17.05
CA ARG A 130 8.24 -8.88 17.32
C ARG A 130 7.88 -8.91 18.80
N GLU A 131 6.59 -8.96 19.14
CA GLU A 131 6.11 -8.89 20.53
C GLU A 131 6.66 -7.68 21.31
N GLY A 132 6.92 -6.57 20.61
CA GLY A 132 7.52 -5.36 21.17
C GLY A 132 9.06 -5.39 21.28
N GLU A 133 9.71 -6.51 21.01
CA GLU A 133 11.18 -6.61 20.94
C GLU A 133 11.69 -6.21 19.56
N THR A 134 12.77 -5.43 19.51
CA THR A 134 13.38 -4.98 18.26
C THR A 134 14.12 -6.12 17.56
N LEU A 135 13.70 -6.43 16.34
CA LEU A 135 14.40 -7.35 15.43
C LEU A 135 15.39 -6.60 14.52
N ALA A 136 14.98 -5.44 14.00
CA ALA A 136 15.78 -4.58 13.14
C ALA A 136 15.41 -3.12 13.40
N ALA A 137 16.39 -2.23 13.38
CA ALA A 137 16.15 -0.79 13.50
C ALA A 137 17.27 0.02 12.86
N HIS A 138 16.89 0.99 12.03
CA HIS A 138 17.77 2.01 11.50
C HIS A 138 17.04 3.35 11.50
N ARG A 139 17.60 4.33 12.23
CA ARG A 139 17.02 5.68 12.39
C ARG A 139 15.54 5.67 12.83
N ALA A 140 15.09 4.61 13.52
CA ALA A 140 13.67 4.37 13.82
C ALA A 140 13.03 5.46 14.72
N GLY A 141 13.85 6.11 15.55
CA GLY A 141 13.45 7.23 16.41
C GLY A 141 13.56 8.61 15.74
N GLU A 142 14.06 8.71 14.51
CA GLU A 142 14.13 9.97 13.78
C GLU A 142 12.79 10.27 13.10
N ALA A 143 12.33 11.52 13.23
CA ALA A 143 11.09 11.97 12.59
C ALA A 143 11.34 12.31 11.12
N LEU A 144 10.84 11.47 10.22
CA LEU A 144 10.85 11.66 8.77
C LEU A 144 9.43 11.94 8.28
N ALA A 145 9.29 12.53 7.08
CA ALA A 145 7.98 12.73 6.46
C ALA A 145 7.33 11.39 6.14
N VAL A 146 6.07 11.21 6.51
CA VAL A 146 5.38 9.91 6.39
C VAL A 146 4.13 9.96 5.52
N GLY A 147 3.80 11.13 4.95
CA GLY A 147 2.59 11.34 4.19
C GLY A 147 1.36 10.85 4.97
N SER A 148 0.44 10.18 4.27
CA SER A 148 -0.82 9.67 4.84
C SER A 148 -0.72 8.62 5.97
N ALA A 149 0.47 8.21 6.42
CA ALA A 149 0.60 7.34 7.60
C ALA A 149 0.18 8.03 8.90
N PHE A 150 0.20 9.37 8.96
CA PHE A 150 -0.31 10.14 10.12
C PHE A 150 -1.78 9.84 10.46
N LYS A 151 -2.55 9.32 9.49
CA LYS A 151 -3.96 8.91 9.67
C LYS A 151 -4.12 7.79 10.71
N LEU A 152 -3.05 7.06 11.03
CA LEU A 152 -3.02 6.17 12.20
C LEU A 152 -3.29 6.92 13.51
N GLY A 153 -2.80 8.16 13.64
CA GLY A 153 -3.10 9.02 14.79
C GLY A 153 -4.57 9.41 14.86
N VAL A 154 -5.17 9.78 13.72
CA VAL A 154 -6.60 10.11 13.62
C VAL A 154 -7.45 8.90 14.02
N LEU A 155 -7.17 7.72 13.43
CA LEU A 155 -7.87 6.49 13.77
C LEU A 155 -7.68 6.12 15.24
N SER A 156 -6.48 6.33 15.80
CA SER A 156 -6.23 6.01 17.19
C SER A 156 -7.07 6.85 18.14
N VAL A 157 -7.23 8.15 17.90
CA VAL A 157 -8.11 9.00 18.72
C VAL A 157 -9.56 8.54 18.59
N LEU A 158 -10.02 8.20 17.37
CA LEU A 158 -11.36 7.67 17.16
C LEU A 158 -11.58 6.36 17.94
N ALA A 159 -10.67 5.40 17.81
CA ALA A 159 -10.75 4.11 18.49
C ALA A 159 -10.83 4.27 20.02
N ASP A 160 -10.03 5.17 20.59
CA ASP A 160 -10.08 5.47 22.03
C ASP A 160 -11.41 6.10 22.45
N GLN A 161 -12.02 6.96 21.61
CA GLN A 161 -13.34 7.54 21.88
C GLN A 161 -14.46 6.50 21.78
N ILE A 162 -14.39 5.57 20.82
CA ILE A 162 -15.33 4.45 20.70
C ILE A 162 -15.20 3.51 21.90
N ALA A 163 -13.99 3.09 22.24
CA ALA A 163 -13.75 2.18 23.36
C ALA A 163 -14.21 2.78 24.71
N ALA A 164 -14.10 4.10 24.86
CA ALA A 164 -14.60 4.81 26.03
C ALA A 164 -16.11 5.12 25.99
N GLY A 165 -16.85 4.67 24.97
CA GLY A 165 -18.28 4.91 24.81
C GLY A 165 -18.66 6.38 24.58
N ARG A 166 -17.71 7.22 24.16
CA ARG A 166 -17.98 8.64 23.83
C ARG A 166 -18.57 8.83 22.43
N ARG A 167 -18.40 7.84 21.56
CA ARG A 167 -18.90 7.78 20.19
C ARG A 167 -19.29 6.34 19.87
N ASP A 168 -20.07 6.16 18.81
CA ASP A 168 -20.41 4.86 18.24
C ASP A 168 -20.01 4.81 16.76
N TRP A 169 -19.59 3.64 16.27
CA TRP A 169 -19.23 3.45 14.86
C TRP A 169 -20.37 3.82 13.89
N ALA A 170 -21.62 3.71 14.34
CA ALA A 170 -22.81 4.07 13.59
C ALA A 170 -23.16 5.57 13.64
N ASP A 171 -22.45 6.40 14.43
CA ASP A 171 -22.66 7.84 14.47
C ASP A 171 -22.55 8.43 13.06
N VAL A 172 -23.53 9.25 12.68
CA VAL A 172 -23.60 9.84 11.34
C VAL A 172 -22.97 11.22 11.34
N LEU A 173 -21.98 11.39 10.48
CA LEU A 173 -21.35 12.66 10.13
C LEU A 173 -21.90 13.18 8.80
N ARG A 174 -21.74 14.49 8.56
CA ARG A 174 -22.09 15.13 7.29
C ARG A 174 -20.87 15.78 6.66
N ILE A 175 -20.69 15.55 5.37
CA ILE A 175 -19.57 16.11 4.61
C ILE A 175 -19.87 17.57 4.25
N GLY A 176 -19.26 18.52 4.97
CA GLY A 176 -19.25 19.93 4.62
C GLY A 176 -18.21 20.31 3.55
N ALA A 177 -18.41 21.47 2.90
CA ALA A 177 -17.52 21.98 1.86
C ALA A 177 -16.06 22.18 2.31
N HIS A 178 -15.84 22.49 3.60
CA HIS A 178 -14.50 22.71 4.16
C HIS A 178 -13.72 21.42 4.41
N HIS A 179 -14.37 20.26 4.46
CA HIS A 179 -13.70 18.95 4.56
C HIS A 179 -13.17 18.45 3.22
N ARG A 180 -13.70 18.96 2.10
CA ARG A 180 -13.29 18.49 0.77
C ARG A 180 -11.80 18.72 0.57
N SER A 181 -11.10 17.68 0.15
CA SER A 181 -9.67 17.69 -0.12
C SER A 181 -9.37 17.07 -1.49
N LEU A 182 -8.10 17.04 -1.88
CA LEU A 182 -7.68 16.39 -3.13
C LEU A 182 -7.55 14.87 -2.93
N PRO A 183 -7.59 14.06 -4.01
CA PRO A 183 -7.27 12.64 -3.93
C PRO A 183 -5.90 12.37 -3.26
N SER A 184 -5.64 11.18 -2.72
CA SER A 184 -6.44 9.94 -2.76
C SER A 184 -7.79 10.00 -2.03
N GLY A 185 -8.70 9.11 -2.43
CA GLY A 185 -10.08 9.08 -1.95
C GLY A 185 -11.12 9.39 -3.02
N ARG A 186 -12.38 9.27 -2.62
CA ARG A 186 -13.58 9.47 -3.46
C ARG A 186 -14.60 10.37 -2.79
N MET A 187 -14.52 10.60 -1.48
CA MET A 187 -15.52 11.35 -0.73
C MET A 187 -15.54 12.84 -1.08
N GLN A 188 -14.51 13.39 -1.75
CA GLN A 188 -14.54 14.74 -2.30
C GLN A 188 -15.67 14.94 -3.34
N ASP A 189 -16.03 13.87 -4.05
CA ASP A 189 -17.03 13.88 -5.13
C ASP A 189 -18.46 13.61 -4.60
N PHE A 190 -18.60 13.38 -3.28
CA PHE A 190 -19.91 13.16 -2.69
C PHE A 190 -20.70 14.48 -2.66
N PRO A 191 -22.04 14.42 -2.76
CA PRO A 191 -22.89 15.58 -2.59
C PRO A 191 -22.60 16.31 -1.28
N GLU A 192 -22.79 17.63 -1.26
CA GLU A 192 -22.73 18.39 -0.02
C GLU A 192 -23.76 17.85 0.98
N ASP A 193 -23.40 17.85 2.27
CA ASP A 193 -24.19 17.30 3.37
C ASP A 193 -24.48 15.79 3.28
N ALA A 194 -23.79 15.05 2.39
CA ALA A 194 -23.94 13.60 2.30
C ALA A 194 -23.68 12.95 3.68
N PRO A 195 -24.61 12.10 4.17
CA PRO A 195 -24.44 11.40 5.44
C PRO A 195 -23.50 10.22 5.27
N VAL A 196 -22.53 10.10 6.19
CA VAL A 196 -21.62 8.95 6.29
C VAL A 196 -21.47 8.56 7.75
N THR A 197 -21.34 7.26 8.04
CA THR A 197 -21.07 6.82 9.42
C THR A 197 -19.60 7.05 9.78
N LEU A 198 -19.28 7.12 11.07
CA LEU A 198 -17.88 7.10 11.54
C LEU A 198 -17.12 5.90 11.01
N HIS A 199 -17.75 4.72 10.96
CA HIS A 199 -17.15 3.53 10.35
C HIS A 199 -16.83 3.73 8.86
N THR A 200 -17.77 4.25 8.08
CA THR A 200 -17.55 4.50 6.64
C THR A 200 -16.41 5.49 6.42
N ALA A 201 -16.37 6.59 7.17
CA ALA A 201 -15.30 7.58 7.07
C ALA A 201 -13.94 6.99 7.48
N ALA A 202 -13.88 6.23 8.58
CA ALA A 202 -12.64 5.59 9.03
C ALA A 202 -12.14 4.54 8.04
N LEU A 203 -13.04 3.73 7.48
CA LEU A 203 -12.70 2.76 6.45
C LEU A 203 -12.12 3.43 5.20
N ALA A 204 -12.78 4.47 4.68
CA ALA A 204 -12.27 5.21 3.53
C ALA A 204 -10.92 5.88 3.82
N MET A 205 -10.77 6.51 4.99
CA MET A 205 -9.52 7.13 5.43
C MET A 205 -8.35 6.14 5.46
N ILE A 206 -8.60 4.88 5.85
CA ILE A 206 -7.54 3.88 6.03
C ILE A 206 -7.30 3.08 4.76
N ALA A 207 -8.34 2.45 4.22
CA ALA A 207 -8.22 1.52 3.10
C ALA A 207 -7.95 2.23 1.77
N GLU A 208 -8.57 3.40 1.54
CA GLU A 208 -8.41 4.19 0.30
C GLU A 208 -7.50 5.40 0.50
N SER A 209 -7.03 5.63 1.73
CA SER A 209 -6.30 6.84 2.10
C SER A 209 -7.11 8.11 1.77
N ASP A 210 -8.43 8.09 1.96
CA ASP A 210 -9.31 9.19 1.56
C ASP A 210 -9.04 10.46 2.37
N ASN A 211 -8.61 11.52 1.69
CA ASN A 211 -8.23 12.78 2.30
C ASN A 211 -9.44 13.60 2.79
N THR A 212 -10.59 13.51 2.12
CA THR A 212 -11.82 14.18 2.57
C THR A 212 -12.37 13.50 3.83
N ALA A 213 -12.33 12.17 3.88
CA ALA A 213 -12.66 11.41 5.08
C ALA A 213 -11.71 11.74 6.24
N THR A 214 -10.42 11.91 5.94
CA THR A 214 -9.40 12.30 6.93
C THR A 214 -9.72 13.65 7.55
N ASP A 215 -9.99 14.65 6.72
CA ASP A 215 -10.25 16.02 7.20
C ASP A 215 -11.58 16.11 7.95
N LEU A 216 -12.61 15.36 7.52
CA LEU A 216 -13.87 15.20 8.25
C LEU A 216 -13.66 14.61 9.65
N LEU A 217 -12.84 13.55 9.76
CA LEU A 217 -12.54 12.90 11.04
C LEU A 217 -11.66 13.77 11.93
N LEU A 218 -10.67 14.47 11.35
CA LEU A 218 -9.82 15.40 12.08
C LEU A 218 -10.63 16.54 12.70
N ASP A 219 -11.56 17.14 11.95
CA ASP A 219 -12.48 18.16 12.46
C ASP A 219 -13.38 17.59 13.57
N THR A 220 -13.97 16.42 13.33
CA THR A 220 -14.88 15.75 14.29
C THR A 220 -14.20 15.39 15.61
N LEU A 221 -12.94 14.94 15.58
CA LEU A 221 -12.19 14.47 16.75
C LEU A 221 -11.45 15.59 17.48
N GLY A 222 -11.20 16.71 16.79
CA GLY A 222 -10.46 17.86 17.30
C GLY A 222 -8.96 17.73 17.04
N ARG A 223 -8.39 18.80 16.46
CA ARG A 223 -6.97 18.89 16.09
C ARG A 223 -6.03 18.64 17.27
N ASP A 224 -6.31 19.24 18.43
CA ASP A 224 -5.45 19.13 19.61
C ASP A 224 -5.30 17.68 20.09
N ALA A 225 -6.40 16.92 20.09
CA ALA A 225 -6.39 15.52 20.49
C ALA A 225 -5.55 14.67 19.54
N VAL A 226 -5.69 14.89 18.23
CA VAL A 226 -4.90 14.19 17.20
C VAL A 226 -3.43 14.59 17.26
N ALA A 227 -3.12 15.88 17.39
CA ALA A 227 -1.75 16.37 17.49
C ALA A 227 -1.03 15.79 18.71
N ALA A 228 -1.68 15.81 19.87
CA ALA A 228 -1.15 15.18 21.08
C ALA A 228 -0.91 13.67 20.89
N ARG A 229 -1.84 12.97 20.23
CA ARG A 229 -1.70 11.53 19.93
C ARG A 229 -0.52 11.25 19.01
N LEU A 230 -0.27 12.12 18.04
CA LEU A 230 0.88 12.06 17.14
C LEU A 230 2.20 12.50 17.78
N GLY A 231 2.14 13.27 18.88
CA GLY A 231 3.33 13.89 19.49
C GLY A 231 3.76 15.17 18.78
N LEU A 232 2.83 15.85 18.11
CA LEU A 232 3.04 17.11 17.42
C LEU A 232 2.44 18.26 18.23
N ALA A 233 2.94 19.48 18.03
CA ALA A 233 2.23 20.66 18.50
C ALA A 233 0.94 20.82 17.66
N PRO A 234 -0.19 21.26 18.26
CA PRO A 234 -1.43 21.48 17.51
C PRO A 234 -1.29 22.42 16.31
N GLY A 235 -0.36 23.39 16.40
CA GLY A 235 -0.06 24.32 15.31
C GLY A 235 0.69 23.71 14.12
N ASP A 236 1.34 22.56 14.33
CA ASP A 236 2.12 21.86 13.31
C ASP A 236 1.32 20.73 12.63
N LEU A 237 0.25 20.23 13.28
CA LEU A 237 -0.65 19.28 12.64
C LEU A 237 -1.44 19.99 11.55
N LEU A 238 -1.25 19.59 10.29
CA LEU A 238 -2.06 20.02 9.15
C LEU A 238 -3.20 19.02 8.87
N SER A 239 -4.35 19.53 8.41
CA SER A 239 -5.29 18.75 7.60
C SER A 239 -4.71 18.54 6.20
N THR A 240 -5.24 17.57 5.45
CA THR A 240 -4.78 17.32 4.08
C THR A 240 -5.08 18.51 3.16
N ARG A 241 -6.23 19.17 3.35
CA ARG A 241 -6.60 20.40 2.63
C ARG A 241 -5.64 21.56 2.90
N GLU A 242 -5.23 21.76 4.15
CA GLU A 242 -4.24 22.77 4.52
C GLU A 242 -2.86 22.47 3.93
N PHE A 243 -2.42 21.20 3.99
CA PHE A 243 -1.20 20.74 3.34
C PHE A 243 -1.18 21.07 1.85
N PHE A 244 -2.24 20.71 1.10
CA PHE A 244 -2.30 21.00 -0.33
C PHE A 244 -2.35 22.49 -0.63
N GLY A 245 -3.09 23.28 0.16
CA GLY A 245 -3.11 24.74 0.02
C GLY A 245 -1.73 25.35 0.16
N LEU A 246 -0.97 24.96 1.21
CA LEU A 246 0.40 25.43 1.43
C LEU A 246 1.36 24.90 0.34
N LYS A 247 1.18 23.67 -0.14
CA LYS A 247 2.02 23.12 -1.20
C LYS A 247 1.86 23.91 -2.51
N ALA A 248 0.65 24.36 -2.83
CA ALA A 248 0.38 25.15 -4.03
C ALA A 248 0.79 26.64 -3.92
N ASP A 249 0.78 27.22 -2.72
CA ASP A 249 1.07 28.64 -2.51
C ASP A 249 2.46 28.87 -1.91
N ALA A 250 3.42 29.27 -2.74
CA ALA A 250 4.82 29.44 -2.34
C ALA A 250 5.06 30.59 -1.35
N ASP A 251 4.24 31.65 -1.39
CA ASP A 251 4.38 32.76 -0.47
C ASP A 251 3.79 32.39 0.90
N LEU A 252 2.58 31.82 0.93
CA LEU A 252 1.98 31.33 2.17
C LEU A 252 2.79 30.22 2.83
N ARG A 253 3.37 29.31 2.04
CA ARG A 253 4.28 28.29 2.56
C ARG A 253 5.50 28.90 3.24
N ARG A 254 6.13 29.90 2.62
CA ARG A 254 7.30 30.59 3.18
C ARG A 254 6.93 31.29 4.49
N GLU A 255 5.79 31.97 4.51
CA GLU A 255 5.26 32.60 5.72
C GLU A 255 4.99 31.56 6.82
N TRP A 256 4.34 30.44 6.49
CA TRP A 256 4.01 29.37 7.43
C TRP A 256 5.27 28.69 8.01
N LEU A 257 6.26 28.40 7.18
CA LEU A 257 7.53 27.80 7.63
C LEU A 257 8.31 28.72 8.58
N ALA A 258 8.25 30.03 8.35
CA ALA A 258 8.92 31.04 9.18
C ALA A 258 8.10 31.48 10.41
N ALA A 259 6.83 31.10 10.50
CA ALA A 259 5.93 31.52 11.57
C ALA A 259 6.14 30.71 12.85
N GLU A 260 5.90 31.38 13.98
CA GLU A 260 5.74 30.74 15.28
C GLU A 260 4.59 29.73 15.25
N VAL A 261 4.73 28.65 16.03
CA VAL A 261 3.77 27.53 16.04
C VAL A 261 2.33 27.99 16.33
N SER A 262 2.15 29.03 17.15
CA SER A 262 0.83 29.60 17.46
C SER A 262 0.15 30.29 16.27
N ASP A 263 0.91 30.79 15.30
CA ASP A 263 0.40 31.55 14.16
C ASP A 263 0.15 30.66 12.92
N ARG A 264 0.81 29.50 12.88
CA ARG A 264 0.70 28.49 11.80
C ARG A 264 -0.74 28.08 11.46
N PRO A 265 -1.66 27.84 12.41
CA PRO A 265 -3.05 27.49 12.09
C PRO A 265 -3.76 28.54 11.21
N ALA A 266 -3.57 29.83 11.49
CA ALA A 266 -4.23 30.89 10.73
C ALA A 266 -3.71 30.97 9.28
N LEU A 267 -2.41 30.75 9.09
CA LEU A 267 -1.77 30.72 7.77
C LEU A 267 -2.18 29.48 6.97
N ALA A 268 -2.23 28.31 7.62
CA ALA A 268 -2.71 27.07 7.03
C ALA A 268 -4.18 27.19 6.59
N ALA A 269 -5.05 27.70 7.47
CA ALA A 269 -6.46 27.93 7.15
C ALA A 269 -6.65 28.94 6.00
N ARG A 270 -5.79 29.95 5.92
CA ARG A 270 -5.76 30.91 4.80
C ARG A 270 -5.42 30.21 3.47
N ALA A 271 -4.43 29.32 3.47
CA ALA A 271 -4.05 28.54 2.29
C ALA A 271 -5.15 27.55 1.88
N ALA A 272 -5.87 26.99 2.85
CA ALA A 272 -6.97 26.04 2.64
C ALA A 272 -8.26 26.66 2.09
N ARG A 273 -8.39 27.99 1.97
CA ARG A 273 -9.66 28.62 1.53
C ARG A 273 -10.11 28.16 0.15
N THR A 274 -9.16 27.97 -0.76
CA THR A 274 -9.41 27.49 -2.12
C THR A 274 -8.58 26.24 -2.35
N LEU A 275 -9.23 25.14 -2.76
CA LEU A 275 -8.48 23.95 -3.17
C LEU A 275 -7.72 24.23 -4.45
N PRO A 276 -6.40 23.96 -4.50
CA PRO A 276 -5.65 24.08 -5.73
C PRO A 276 -6.03 22.93 -6.70
N PRO A 277 -5.78 23.09 -8.02
CA PRO A 277 -5.86 21.96 -8.94
C PRO A 277 -4.77 20.93 -8.61
N VAL A 278 -5.03 19.64 -8.87
CA VAL A 278 -4.08 18.54 -8.60
C VAL A 278 -2.70 18.80 -9.23
N ALA A 279 -2.65 19.36 -10.44
CA ALA A 279 -1.41 19.67 -11.13
C ALA A 279 -0.51 20.68 -10.39
N ALA A 280 -1.06 21.49 -9.48
CA ALA A 280 -0.28 22.45 -8.69
C ALA A 280 0.42 21.82 -7.48
N VAL A 281 0.13 20.55 -7.16
CA VAL A 281 0.66 19.85 -5.98
C VAL A 281 1.44 18.58 -6.35
N THR A 282 1.83 18.40 -7.62
CA THR A 282 2.64 17.24 -8.07
C THR A 282 4.14 17.44 -7.91
N GLY A 283 4.59 18.65 -7.55
CA GLY A 283 6.00 18.95 -7.32
C GLY A 283 6.60 18.17 -6.14
N PRO A 284 7.93 18.17 -5.99
CA PRO A 284 8.62 17.47 -4.92
C PRO A 284 8.12 17.93 -3.54
N HIS A 285 8.33 17.07 -2.53
CA HIS A 285 8.09 17.42 -1.14
C HIS A 285 8.91 18.66 -0.75
N VAL A 286 8.45 19.37 0.27
CA VAL A 286 9.12 20.57 0.77
C VAL A 286 9.46 20.33 2.23
N ASP A 287 10.74 20.46 2.57
CA ASP A 287 11.22 20.33 3.94
C ASP A 287 10.40 21.20 4.90
N GLY A 288 9.92 20.56 5.97
CA GLY A 288 9.07 21.18 6.99
C GLY A 288 7.59 21.29 6.64
N LEU A 289 7.17 21.06 5.39
CA LEU A 289 5.76 20.97 4.99
C LEU A 289 5.40 19.50 4.74
N GLU A 290 5.27 18.72 5.81
CA GLU A 290 4.80 17.34 5.80
C GLU A 290 4.43 16.91 7.23
N TRP A 291 3.80 15.75 7.39
CA TRP A 291 3.65 15.14 8.71
C TRP A 291 4.91 14.32 9.01
N THR A 292 5.72 14.78 9.96
CA THR A 292 6.97 14.11 10.34
C THR A 292 6.79 13.28 11.61
N LEU A 293 7.05 11.97 11.53
CA LEU A 293 6.84 11.03 12.63
C LEU A 293 7.94 9.96 12.66
N PRO A 294 8.43 9.56 13.85
CA PRO A 294 9.32 8.40 13.96
C PRO A 294 8.55 7.09 13.77
N LEU A 295 9.24 6.07 13.26
CA LEU A 295 8.63 4.75 13.02
C LEU A 295 8.16 4.08 14.32
N GLU A 296 8.87 4.32 15.43
CA GLU A 296 8.46 3.87 16.76
C GLU A 296 7.06 4.39 17.12
N ARG A 297 6.75 5.65 16.77
CA ARG A 297 5.43 6.24 16.99
C ARG A 297 4.38 5.58 16.09
N LEU A 298 4.69 5.35 14.81
CA LEU A 298 3.76 4.69 13.90
C LEU A 298 3.42 3.26 14.34
N CYS A 299 4.43 2.47 14.74
CA CYS A 299 4.22 1.14 15.30
C CYS A 299 3.38 1.18 16.59
N ALA A 300 3.69 2.10 17.52
CA ALA A 300 2.94 2.23 18.76
C ALA A 300 1.47 2.67 18.55
N LEU A 301 1.21 3.51 17.54
CA LEU A 301 -0.15 3.89 17.14
C LEU A 301 -0.88 2.72 16.47
N GLY A 302 -0.21 1.97 15.61
CA GLY A 302 -0.81 0.90 14.82
C GLY A 302 -1.13 -0.36 15.61
N ALA A 303 -0.29 -0.76 16.57
CA ALA A 303 -0.43 -2.04 17.26
C ALA A 303 -1.81 -2.24 17.93
N PRO A 304 -2.37 -1.27 18.69
CA PRO A 304 -3.71 -1.42 19.27
C PRO A 304 -4.84 -1.44 18.22
N LEU A 305 -4.58 -0.93 17.02
CA LEU A 305 -5.56 -0.80 15.94
C LEU A 305 -5.58 -2.01 15.00
N ALA A 306 -4.58 -2.89 15.09
CA ALA A 306 -4.41 -4.00 14.17
C ALA A 306 -5.66 -4.92 14.12
N GLU A 307 -6.37 -5.05 15.24
CA GLU A 307 -7.61 -5.82 15.41
C GLU A 307 -8.85 -5.23 14.75
N LEU A 308 -8.82 -3.97 14.34
CA LEU A 308 -9.95 -3.37 13.65
C LEU A 308 -10.08 -3.93 12.23
N PRO A 309 -11.23 -4.52 11.84
CA PRO A 309 -11.38 -5.09 10.50
C PRO A 309 -11.10 -4.10 9.36
N LEU A 310 -11.41 -2.81 9.57
CA LEU A 310 -11.12 -1.74 8.61
C LEU A 310 -9.62 -1.58 8.29
N MET A 311 -8.72 -1.97 9.19
CA MET A 311 -7.26 -1.94 8.97
C MET A 311 -6.79 -3.08 8.04
N GLN A 312 -7.62 -4.10 7.84
CA GLN A 312 -7.28 -5.35 7.14
C GLN A 312 -7.83 -5.39 5.71
N VAL A 313 -8.63 -4.38 5.32
CA VAL A 313 -9.26 -4.32 3.98
C VAL A 313 -8.22 -4.08 2.89
N ASN A 314 -7.20 -3.26 3.16
CA ASN A 314 -6.09 -3.02 2.24
C ASN A 314 -4.80 -3.52 2.91
N PRO A 315 -4.19 -4.64 2.45
CA PRO A 315 -2.98 -5.20 3.06
C PRO A 315 -1.72 -4.41 2.70
N GLY A 316 -1.81 -3.38 1.85
CA GLY A 316 -0.65 -2.63 1.38
C GLY A 316 0.28 -3.47 0.51
N PRO A 317 1.59 -3.16 0.51
CA PRO A 317 2.60 -3.86 -0.27
C PRO A 317 3.08 -5.15 0.41
N VAL A 318 2.34 -5.69 1.38
CA VAL A 318 2.70 -6.96 2.03
C VAL A 318 2.54 -8.09 0.99
N PRO A 319 3.60 -8.85 0.71
CA PRO A 319 3.55 -9.83 -0.36
C PRO A 319 2.47 -10.91 -0.17
N PRO A 320 1.78 -11.32 -1.24
CA PRO A 320 0.93 -12.51 -1.22
C PRO A 320 1.71 -13.75 -0.77
N GLY A 321 1.07 -14.62 0.01
CA GLY A 321 1.68 -15.87 0.47
C GLY A 321 2.76 -15.73 1.54
N ALA A 322 3.03 -14.52 2.03
CA ALA A 322 3.80 -14.35 3.25
C ALA A 322 3.07 -15.04 4.43
N PRO A 323 3.79 -15.58 5.43
CA PRO A 323 3.23 -16.45 6.48
C PRO A 323 2.43 -15.68 7.54
N TRP A 324 1.76 -14.60 7.14
CA TRP A 324 0.96 -13.75 7.99
C TRP A 324 -0.49 -14.21 7.98
N THR A 325 -1.03 -14.56 9.15
CA THR A 325 -2.45 -14.88 9.33
C THR A 325 -3.32 -13.64 9.47
N ARG A 326 -2.73 -12.48 9.78
CA ARG A 326 -3.40 -11.18 9.75
C ARG A 326 -2.44 -10.10 9.29
N ILE A 327 -2.96 -9.22 8.44
CA ILE A 327 -2.28 -8.04 7.94
C ILE A 327 -3.18 -6.84 8.21
N ALA A 328 -2.69 -5.90 9.00
CA ALA A 328 -3.25 -4.56 9.15
C ALA A 328 -2.23 -3.55 8.61
N TYR A 329 -2.68 -2.57 7.83
CA TYR A 329 -1.73 -1.70 7.12
C TYR A 329 -2.21 -0.27 7.00
N LYS A 330 -1.25 0.66 7.10
CA LYS A 330 -1.38 2.02 6.58
C LYS A 330 -0.01 2.52 6.13
N GLY A 331 0.07 2.99 4.90
CA GLY A 331 1.22 3.74 4.40
C GLY A 331 0.90 5.19 4.09
N GLY A 332 1.87 5.88 3.52
CA GLY A 332 1.72 7.23 2.99
C GLY A 332 2.67 7.49 1.84
N SER A 333 2.29 8.38 0.93
CA SER A 333 3.17 8.80 -0.15
C SER A 333 2.85 10.22 -0.61
N GLU A 334 3.90 10.88 -1.08
CA GLU A 334 3.84 12.03 -1.98
C GLU A 334 5.11 12.04 -2.85
N THR A 335 5.32 13.05 -3.69
CA THR A 335 6.53 13.14 -4.51
C THR A 335 7.78 13.28 -3.63
N GLY A 336 8.52 12.18 -3.45
CA GLY A 336 9.72 12.14 -2.61
C GLY A 336 9.49 11.71 -1.17
N VAL A 337 8.28 11.25 -0.84
CA VAL A 337 7.97 10.67 0.47
C VAL A 337 7.29 9.33 0.25
N LEU A 338 7.78 8.31 0.94
CA LEU A 338 7.17 6.99 0.97
C LEU A 338 7.22 6.43 2.39
N ASN A 339 6.08 5.95 2.89
CA ASN A 339 6.00 5.21 4.13
C ASN A 339 5.18 3.92 3.92
N PHE A 340 5.70 2.83 4.46
CA PHE A 340 4.97 1.58 4.68
C PHE A 340 4.95 1.30 6.17
N THR A 341 3.78 1.02 6.75
CA THR A 341 3.65 0.55 8.13
C THR A 341 2.67 -0.62 8.16
N ALA A 342 3.18 -1.81 8.44
CA ALA A 342 2.44 -3.07 8.50
C ALA A 342 2.46 -3.64 9.93
N LEU A 343 1.28 -4.04 10.39
CA LEU A 343 1.02 -4.68 11.68
C LEU A 343 0.57 -6.10 11.35
N LEU A 344 1.39 -7.07 11.70
CA LEU A 344 1.30 -8.43 11.17
C LEU A 344 1.16 -9.42 12.31
N ARG A 345 0.46 -10.53 12.06
CA ARG A 345 0.48 -11.69 12.96
C ARG A 345 0.85 -12.92 12.17
N ASP A 346 1.79 -13.71 12.67
CA ASP A 346 2.20 -14.96 12.01
C ASP A 346 1.32 -16.16 12.43
N ALA A 347 1.60 -17.33 11.86
CA ALA A 347 0.87 -18.56 12.14
C ALA A 347 1.00 -19.08 13.59
N ASP A 348 2.06 -18.67 14.31
CA ASP A 348 2.26 -19.00 15.73
C ASP A 348 1.54 -18.00 16.65
N GLY A 349 0.87 -16.99 16.08
CA GLY A 349 0.15 -15.95 16.80
C GLY A 349 1.03 -14.80 17.30
N ARG A 350 2.29 -14.72 16.85
CA ARG A 350 3.23 -13.66 17.24
C ARG A 350 2.93 -12.39 16.47
N ASP A 351 2.85 -11.28 17.17
CA ASP A 351 2.63 -9.94 16.64
C ASP A 351 3.92 -9.28 16.20
N TYR A 352 3.86 -8.63 15.04
CA TYR A 352 4.95 -7.87 14.46
C TYR A 352 4.49 -6.46 14.09
N CYS A 353 5.40 -5.51 14.19
CA CYS A 353 5.29 -4.26 13.43
C CYS A 353 6.50 -4.17 12.50
N ALA A 354 6.28 -3.89 11.23
CA ALA A 354 7.34 -3.60 10.28
C ALA A 354 7.03 -2.29 9.57
N ALA A 355 7.96 -1.35 9.62
CA ALA A 355 7.78 -0.03 9.04
C ALA A 355 9.04 0.45 8.30
N LEU A 356 8.82 1.23 7.25
CA LEU A 356 9.84 1.82 6.39
C LEU A 356 9.40 3.24 6.04
N THR A 357 10.30 4.22 6.16
CA THR A 357 10.13 5.55 5.60
C THR A 357 11.32 5.87 4.70
N VAL A 358 11.03 6.42 3.52
CA VAL A 358 12.01 6.93 2.56
C VAL A 358 11.64 8.37 2.25
N ASN A 359 12.56 9.31 2.44
CA ASN A 359 12.46 10.68 1.95
C ASN A 359 13.59 10.94 0.95
N ASP A 360 13.25 11.53 -0.19
CA ASP A 360 14.18 11.82 -1.27
C ASP A 360 13.79 13.14 -1.96
N PRO A 361 14.76 13.98 -2.40
CA PRO A 361 14.45 15.19 -3.17
C PRO A 361 13.69 14.90 -4.48
N GLY A 362 13.85 13.70 -5.04
CA GLY A 362 13.20 13.22 -6.24
C GLY A 362 12.10 12.19 -5.95
N MET A 363 11.61 11.54 -7.01
CA MET A 363 10.59 10.49 -6.88
C MET A 363 11.21 9.20 -6.34
N VAL A 364 10.65 8.63 -5.27
CA VAL A 364 11.02 7.30 -4.78
C VAL A 364 10.46 6.23 -5.72
N ALA A 365 11.29 5.30 -6.17
CA ALA A 365 10.89 4.21 -7.05
C ALA A 365 10.02 3.19 -6.28
N LEU A 366 8.70 3.29 -6.44
CA LEU A 366 7.74 2.51 -5.66
C LEU A 366 7.95 0.99 -5.79
N ASP A 367 8.15 0.47 -7.00
CA ASP A 367 8.34 -0.97 -7.21
C ASP A 367 9.61 -1.47 -6.53
N THR A 368 10.70 -0.72 -6.58
CA THR A 368 11.95 -1.05 -5.87
C THR A 368 11.73 -1.07 -4.36
N ALA A 369 11.00 -0.09 -3.81
CA ALA A 369 10.70 -0.04 -2.39
C ALA A 369 9.76 -1.18 -1.94
N ILE A 370 8.73 -1.51 -2.72
CA ILE A 370 7.85 -2.67 -2.48
C ILE A 370 8.67 -3.96 -2.48
N SER A 371 9.54 -4.10 -3.46
CA SER A 371 10.43 -5.26 -3.62
C SER A 371 11.36 -5.46 -2.41
N ALA A 372 12.07 -4.41 -2.00
CA ALA A 372 12.96 -4.44 -0.85
C ALA A 372 12.21 -4.66 0.47
N PHE A 373 11.05 -4.01 0.65
CA PHE A 373 10.22 -4.20 1.83
C PHE A 373 9.65 -5.62 1.92
N GLY A 374 9.25 -6.22 0.79
CA GLY A 374 8.81 -7.61 0.74
C GLY A 374 9.90 -8.59 1.17
N ALA A 375 11.14 -8.41 0.67
CA ALA A 375 12.29 -9.20 1.10
C ALA A 375 12.57 -9.04 2.60
N PHE A 376 12.49 -7.80 3.12
CA PHE A 376 12.61 -7.50 4.54
C PHE A 376 11.56 -8.26 5.36
N LEU A 377 10.28 -8.16 5.03
CA LEU A 377 9.21 -8.85 5.75
C LEU A 377 9.41 -10.37 5.82
N ARG A 378 9.81 -11.02 4.73
CA ARG A 378 10.06 -12.46 4.72
C ARG A 378 11.22 -12.88 5.61
N SER A 379 12.26 -12.05 5.70
CA SER A 379 13.43 -12.33 6.54
C SER A 379 13.10 -12.30 8.04
N LEU A 380 12.05 -11.55 8.45
CA LEU A 380 11.61 -11.47 9.86
C LEU A 380 11.06 -12.79 10.40
N THR A 381 10.45 -13.61 9.54
CA THR A 381 9.87 -14.91 9.93
C THR A 381 10.80 -16.09 9.73
N ALA A 382 11.88 -15.90 8.98
CA ALA A 382 12.92 -16.91 8.78
C ALA A 382 13.92 -16.97 9.94
N THR A 383 13.89 -15.98 10.83
CA THR A 383 14.77 -15.88 12.00
C THR A 383 14.15 -16.66 13.17
N PRO A 384 14.87 -17.61 13.81
CA PRO A 384 14.37 -18.41 14.92
C PRO A 384 13.69 -17.65 16.07
#